data_AF-A0A942ABX7-F1
#
_entry.id   AF-A0A942ABX7-F1
#
_cell.length_a   1.000
_cell.length_b   1.000
_cell.length_c   1.000
_cell.angle_alpha   90.00
_cell.angle_beta   90.00
_cell.angle_gamma   90.00
#
_symmetry.space_group_name_H-M   'P 1'
#
loop_
_entity.id
_entity.type
_entity.pdbx_description
1 polymer ?
#
loop_
_entity_poly.entity_id
_entity_poly.type
_entity_poly.pdbx_seq_one_letter_code
_entity_poly.pdbx_strand_id
1 'polypeptide(L)'
;MKKVILTFFVCLIGVGGMENVWAGDKTVRDFHEFELWHKLLQYGLSPSGEWAMWRIQAGETTDTLFVRNIVSGKEYKYKETSAPEFSKDSRWIVFSEPTGEDVAAGIAYQVKLVCLADGEEQIFRGIESFTFTSDSKCLILKGKNAGDAVELNLYDLEKKRIKNIANIQEYTVDPTGKYLAYTL
;
A
#
# COMPACT_ATOMS: atom_id res chain seq x y z
N MET A 1 -16.56 -67.12 59.13
CA MET A 1 -16.62 -68.31 58.25
C MET A 1 -17.95 -68.33 57.51
N LYS A 2 -17.90 -68.28 56.17
CA LYS A 2 -18.81 -68.85 55.14
C LYS A 2 -18.94 -67.88 53.96
N LYS A 3 -18.20 -68.18 52.89
CA LYS A 3 -18.57 -67.88 51.51
C LYS A 3 -19.63 -68.90 51.08
N VAL A 4 -20.68 -68.47 50.37
CA VAL A 4 -21.27 -69.26 49.28
C VAL A 4 -21.73 -68.27 48.19
N ILE A 5 -21.17 -68.48 47.01
CA ILE A 5 -21.51 -67.86 45.72
C ILE A 5 -22.62 -68.70 45.10
N LEU A 6 -23.63 -68.09 44.46
CA LEU A 6 -24.28 -68.71 43.30
C LEU A 6 -24.88 -67.68 42.35
N THR A 7 -24.17 -67.50 41.24
CA THR A 7 -24.57 -67.00 39.91
C THR A 7 -25.76 -67.83 39.35
N PHE A 8 -26.62 -67.44 38.41
CA PHE A 8 -26.52 -66.68 37.16
C PHE A 8 -27.98 -66.55 36.64
N PHE A 9 -28.40 -65.44 36.05
CA PHE A 9 -29.51 -65.47 35.06
C PHE A 9 -29.23 -64.44 33.97
N VAL A 10 -28.88 -64.96 32.80
CA VAL A 10 -28.78 -64.22 31.54
C VAL A 10 -30.15 -64.23 30.90
N CYS A 11 -30.68 -63.05 30.57
CA CYS A 11 -31.71 -62.90 29.55
C CYS A 11 -31.13 -62.11 28.38
N LEU A 12 -30.98 -62.82 27.27
CA LEU A 12 -30.61 -62.30 25.96
C LEU A 12 -31.78 -61.46 25.38
N ILE A 13 -31.39 -60.30 24.83
CA ILE A 13 -31.89 -59.67 23.59
C ILE A 13 -33.37 -59.28 23.54
N GLY A 14 -33.64 -58.04 23.93
CA GLY A 14 -34.79 -57.25 23.49
C GLY A 14 -34.33 -56.14 22.56
N VAL A 15 -34.87 -56.16 21.34
CA VAL A 15 -34.70 -55.23 20.22
C VAL A 15 -35.02 -53.78 20.65
N GLY A 16 -34.16 -52.83 20.26
CA GLY A 16 -34.47 -51.40 20.40
C GLY A 16 -33.28 -50.50 20.73
N GLY A 17 -32.17 -50.62 19.99
CA GLY A 17 -31.09 -49.64 20.07
C GLY A 17 -31.27 -48.61 18.96
N MET A 18 -31.81 -47.44 19.28
CA MET A 18 -31.80 -46.28 18.40
C MET A 18 -30.34 -45.99 17.99
N GLU A 19 -30.04 -46.18 16.71
CA GLU A 19 -28.82 -45.62 16.12
C GLU A 19 -29.00 -44.11 16.04
N ASN A 20 -28.60 -43.40 17.09
CA ASN A 20 -28.32 -41.97 16.97
C ASN A 20 -27.05 -41.85 16.13
N VAL A 21 -27.22 -41.69 14.82
CA VAL A 21 -26.19 -41.11 13.96
C VAL A 21 -25.93 -39.71 14.52
N TRP A 22 -24.80 -39.52 15.19
CA TRP A 22 -24.33 -38.20 15.59
C TRP A 22 -23.92 -37.47 14.32
N ALA A 23 -24.88 -36.86 13.63
CA ALA A 23 -24.59 -35.76 12.73
C ALA A 23 -24.04 -34.65 13.61
N GLY A 24 -22.71 -34.48 13.60
CA GLY A 24 -22.09 -33.36 14.31
C GLY A 24 -22.76 -32.07 13.83
N ASP A 25 -23.26 -31.28 14.78
CA ASP A 25 -23.78 -29.94 14.49
C ASP A 25 -22.71 -29.21 13.67
N LYS A 26 -23.00 -28.95 12.40
CA LYS A 26 -22.22 -27.99 11.63
C LYS A 26 -22.50 -26.65 12.27
N THR A 27 -21.62 -26.21 13.15
CA THR A 27 -21.58 -24.82 13.60
C THR A 27 -21.71 -23.95 12.35
N VAL A 28 -22.77 -23.15 12.30
CA VAL A 28 -22.88 -22.08 11.31
C VAL A 28 -21.63 -21.22 11.54
N ARG A 29 -20.65 -21.32 10.64
CA ARG A 29 -19.44 -20.52 10.75
C ARG A 29 -19.86 -19.07 10.60
N ASP A 30 -19.60 -18.29 11.64
CA ASP A 30 -19.68 -16.85 11.56
C ASP A 30 -18.54 -16.37 10.64
N PHE A 31 -18.88 -15.60 9.60
CA PHE A 31 -17.93 -15.08 8.63
C PHE A 31 -17.27 -13.77 9.10
N HIS A 32 -17.61 -13.28 10.30
CA HIS A 32 -16.99 -12.07 10.88
C HIS A 32 -15.45 -12.21 11.05
N GLU A 33 -14.91 -13.42 11.11
CA GLU A 33 -13.45 -13.65 11.12
C GLU A 33 -12.75 -13.13 9.84
N PHE A 34 -13.47 -13.05 8.72
CA PHE A 34 -12.94 -12.49 7.47
C PHE A 34 -12.84 -10.96 7.51
N GLU A 35 -13.54 -10.28 8.42
CA GLU A 35 -13.42 -8.83 8.63
C GLU A 35 -12.07 -8.45 9.23
N LEU A 36 -11.39 -9.39 9.91
CA LEU A 36 -10.04 -9.20 10.45
C LEU A 36 -8.95 -9.23 9.36
N TRP A 37 -9.30 -9.66 8.14
CA TRP A 37 -8.35 -9.79 7.06
C TRP A 37 -8.08 -8.42 6.45
N HIS A 38 -6.80 -8.14 6.30
CA HIS A 38 -6.34 -6.92 5.65
C HIS A 38 -5.79 -7.26 4.27
N LYS A 39 -6.05 -6.41 3.28
CA LYS A 39 -5.46 -6.52 1.95
C LYS A 39 -4.11 -5.82 1.95
N LEU A 40 -3.05 -6.55 1.63
CA LEU A 40 -1.75 -5.96 1.31
C LEU A 40 -1.80 -5.46 -0.14
N LEU A 41 -1.82 -4.14 -0.33
CA LEU A 41 -1.98 -3.51 -1.64
C LEU A 41 -0.63 -3.35 -2.36
N GLN A 42 0.41 -2.98 -1.63
CA GLN A 42 1.75 -2.76 -2.16
C GLN A 42 2.77 -2.89 -1.04
N TYR A 43 4.00 -3.26 -1.36
CA TYR A 43 5.11 -3.31 -0.43
C TYR A 43 6.44 -3.16 -1.17
N GLY A 44 7.50 -2.81 -0.44
CA GLY A 44 8.84 -2.73 -0.99
C GLY A 44 9.87 -2.28 0.02
N LEU A 45 11.14 -2.41 -0.36
CA LEU A 45 12.28 -1.89 0.38
C LEU A 45 12.91 -0.74 -0.40
N SER A 46 13.48 0.21 0.33
CA SER A 46 14.38 1.18 -0.29
C SER A 46 15.61 0.47 -0.84
N PRO A 47 16.30 1.03 -1.85
CA PRO A 47 17.51 0.43 -2.43
C PRO A 47 18.63 0.13 -1.41
N SER A 48 18.74 0.92 -0.35
CA SER A 48 19.70 0.68 0.75
C SER A 48 19.24 -0.42 1.71
N GLY A 49 17.98 -0.83 1.65
CA GLY A 49 17.38 -1.79 2.58
C GLY A 49 17.11 -1.22 3.98
N GLU A 50 17.30 0.07 4.21
CA GLU A 50 17.11 0.70 5.52
C GLU A 50 15.65 1.07 5.79
N TRP A 51 14.86 1.24 4.73
CA TRP A 51 13.44 1.58 4.81
C TRP A 51 12.59 0.51 4.16
N ALA A 52 11.47 0.20 4.80
CA ALA A 52 10.41 -0.62 4.25
C ALA A 52 9.16 0.24 4.07
N MET A 53 8.38 -0.06 3.04
CA MET A 53 7.03 0.46 2.89
C MET A 53 6.04 -0.66 2.66
N TRP A 54 4.82 -0.47 3.15
CA TRP A 54 3.68 -1.31 2.82
C TRP A 54 2.39 -0.53 2.88
N ARG A 55 1.47 -0.87 1.98
CA ARG A 55 0.11 -0.35 1.95
C ARG A 55 -0.84 -1.45 2.36
N ILE A 56 -1.66 -1.17 3.36
CA ILE A 56 -2.65 -2.10 3.88
C ILE A 56 -4.04 -1.47 3.87
N GLN A 57 -5.05 -2.27 3.55
CA GLN A 57 -6.46 -1.87 3.62
C GLN A 57 -7.22 -2.83 4.56
N ALA A 58 -7.84 -2.30 5.60
CA ALA A 58 -8.67 -3.08 6.53
C ALA A 58 -10.12 -3.12 6.02
N GLY A 59 -10.66 -4.29 5.67
CA GLY A 59 -12.03 -4.41 5.14
C GLY A 59 -12.32 -3.47 3.96
N GLU A 60 -13.42 -2.71 4.03
CA GLU A 60 -13.79 -1.66 3.06
C GLU A 60 -13.32 -0.24 3.46
N THR A 61 -12.42 -0.13 4.45
CA THR A 61 -11.93 1.17 4.93
C THR A 61 -10.87 1.79 4.01
N THR A 62 -10.52 3.03 4.32
CA THR A 62 -9.37 3.78 3.78
C THR A 62 -8.05 3.00 3.94
N ASP A 63 -7.28 2.86 2.86
CA ASP A 63 -5.94 2.26 2.93
C ASP A 63 -4.94 3.15 3.65
N THR A 64 -3.91 2.53 4.23
CA THR A 64 -2.81 3.24 4.89
C THR A 64 -1.47 2.76 4.35
N LEU A 65 -0.65 3.70 3.89
CA LEU A 65 0.77 3.53 3.63
C LEU A 65 1.56 3.72 4.92
N PHE A 66 2.40 2.74 5.22
CA PHE A 66 3.41 2.79 6.25
C PHE A 66 4.78 2.90 5.57
N VAL A 67 5.63 3.77 6.08
CA VAL A 67 7.03 3.92 5.67
C VAL A 67 7.89 3.89 6.92
N ARG A 68 8.67 2.84 7.10
CA ARG A 68 9.37 2.57 8.36
C ARG A 68 10.83 2.26 8.15
N ASN A 69 11.68 2.92 8.93
CA ASN A 69 13.09 2.56 9.03
C ASN A 69 13.22 1.26 9.82
N ILE A 70 13.90 0.27 9.25
CA ILE A 70 13.95 -1.10 9.76
C ILE A 70 14.72 -1.18 11.09
N VAL A 71 15.78 -0.38 11.25
CA VAL A 71 16.67 -0.44 12.42
C VAL A 71 16.15 0.47 13.54
N SER A 72 15.91 1.75 13.24
CA SER A 72 15.51 2.72 14.26
C SER A 72 14.02 2.63 14.63
N GLY A 73 13.19 2.04 13.77
CA GLY A 73 11.74 2.00 13.94
C GLY A 73 11.02 3.32 13.65
N LYS A 74 11.73 4.37 13.21
CA LYS A 74 11.11 5.62 12.75
C LYS A 74 10.07 5.33 11.68
N GLU A 75 8.87 5.89 11.79
CA GLU A 75 7.72 5.50 10.98
C GLU A 75 6.90 6.72 10.56
N TYR A 76 6.48 6.74 9.29
CA TYR A 76 5.52 7.67 8.71
C TYR A 76 4.27 6.92 8.27
N LYS A 77 3.10 7.57 8.38
CA LYS A 77 1.80 6.99 8.02
C LYS A 77 0.98 7.97 7.19
N TYR A 78 0.45 7.47 6.08
CA TYR A 78 -0.36 8.24 5.15
C TYR A 78 -1.59 7.46 4.76
N LYS A 79 -2.74 8.14 4.67
CA LYS A 79 -4.03 7.53 4.30
C LYS A 79 -4.31 7.76 2.81
N GLU A 80 -5.06 6.86 2.18
CA GLU A 80 -5.61 7.02 0.82
C GLU A 80 -4.54 7.22 -0.27
N THR A 81 -3.33 6.72 -0.01
CA THR A 81 -2.21 6.94 -0.92
C THR A 81 -2.22 5.99 -2.09
N SER A 82 -1.46 6.26 -3.15
CA SER A 82 -1.20 5.28 -4.20
C SER A 82 0.18 5.46 -4.83
N ALA A 83 0.66 4.41 -5.50
CA ALA A 83 1.93 4.39 -6.22
C ALA A 83 3.17 4.87 -5.44
N PRO A 84 3.39 4.48 -4.16
CA PRO A 84 4.63 4.80 -3.46
C PRO A 84 5.87 4.28 -4.18
N GLU A 85 6.88 5.14 -4.30
CA GLU A 85 8.18 4.84 -4.89
C GLU A 85 9.30 5.45 -4.05
N PHE A 86 10.36 4.68 -3.78
CA PHE A 86 11.59 5.20 -3.18
C PHE A 86 12.54 5.76 -4.25
N SER A 87 13.24 6.85 -3.93
CA SER A 87 14.36 7.32 -4.75
C SER A 87 15.49 6.27 -4.77
N LYS A 88 16.33 6.29 -5.82
CA LYS A 88 17.43 5.31 -5.98
C LYS A 88 18.50 5.43 -4.89
N ASP A 89 18.63 6.60 -4.28
CA ASP A 89 19.51 6.87 -3.15
C ASP A 89 18.87 6.63 -1.76
N SER A 90 17.63 6.12 -1.71
CA SER A 90 16.88 5.88 -0.47
C SER A 90 16.65 7.10 0.42
N ARG A 91 16.87 8.33 -0.05
CA ARG A 91 16.66 9.54 0.76
C ARG A 91 15.21 10.01 0.76
N TRP A 92 14.44 9.62 -0.24
CA TRP A 92 13.10 10.12 -0.48
C TRP A 92 12.10 9.01 -0.75
N ILE A 93 10.84 9.27 -0.42
CA ILE A 93 9.70 8.52 -0.94
C ILE A 93 8.69 9.49 -1.56
N VAL A 94 8.10 9.11 -2.68
CA VAL A 94 7.04 9.86 -3.35
C VAL A 94 5.80 8.98 -3.52
N PHE A 95 4.61 9.55 -3.43
CA PHE A 95 3.33 8.87 -3.63
C PHE A 95 2.24 9.86 -4.02
N SER A 96 1.14 9.36 -4.57
CA SER A 96 -0.08 10.15 -4.75
C SER A 96 -0.97 10.05 -3.50
N GLU A 97 -1.69 11.12 -3.18
CA GLU A 97 -2.75 11.16 -2.16
C GLU A 97 -3.90 12.06 -2.65
N PRO A 98 -5.12 11.99 -2.07
CA PRO A 98 -6.22 12.85 -2.49
C PRO A 98 -5.91 14.33 -2.22
N THR A 99 -6.36 15.22 -3.10
CA THR A 99 -6.14 16.68 -2.94
C THR A 99 -6.96 17.29 -1.79
N GLY A 100 -7.91 16.54 -1.22
CA GLY A 100 -8.87 17.03 -0.23
C GLY A 100 -10.05 17.75 -0.89
N GLU A 101 -10.81 18.52 -0.11
CA GLU A 101 -12.06 19.18 -0.56
C GLU A 101 -11.83 20.31 -1.59
N ASP A 102 -10.58 20.77 -1.77
CA ASP A 102 -10.23 21.89 -2.66
C ASP A 102 -9.65 21.40 -3.99
N VAL A 103 -10.53 20.88 -4.87
CA VAL A 103 -10.19 20.30 -6.17
C VAL A 103 -10.01 21.37 -7.27
N ALA A 104 -9.38 22.50 -6.95
CA ALA A 104 -9.24 23.64 -7.87
C ALA A 104 -8.53 23.28 -9.21
N ALA A 105 -7.73 22.21 -9.23
CA ALA A 105 -7.00 21.74 -10.41
C ALA A 105 -7.75 20.67 -11.23
N GLY A 106 -8.96 20.25 -10.83
CA GLY A 106 -9.72 19.19 -11.50
C GLY A 106 -9.14 17.77 -11.38
N ILE A 107 -7.93 17.62 -10.84
CA ILE A 107 -7.32 16.32 -10.51
C ILE A 107 -7.66 15.98 -9.06
N ALA A 108 -8.26 14.81 -8.83
CA ALA A 108 -8.67 14.36 -7.50
C ALA A 108 -7.49 13.98 -6.58
N TYR A 109 -6.28 13.88 -7.14
CA TYR A 109 -5.06 13.48 -6.47
C TYR A 109 -3.95 14.51 -6.64
N GLN A 110 -3.08 14.57 -5.63
CA GLN A 110 -1.84 15.33 -5.60
C GLN A 110 -0.67 14.40 -5.31
N VAL A 111 0.53 14.83 -5.65
CA VAL A 111 1.76 14.08 -5.39
C VAL A 111 2.43 14.64 -4.15
N LYS A 112 2.80 13.77 -3.22
CA LYS A 112 3.56 14.11 -2.02
C LYS A 112 4.94 13.45 -2.08
N LEU A 113 5.97 14.25 -1.84
CA LEU A 113 7.36 13.84 -1.68
C LEU A 113 7.76 14.03 -0.21
N VAL A 114 8.43 13.04 0.37
CA VAL A 114 8.85 13.04 1.78
C VAL A 114 10.34 12.75 1.89
N CYS A 115 11.07 13.61 2.60
CA CYS A 115 12.44 13.37 3.03
C CYS A 115 12.45 12.38 4.19
N LEU A 116 13.10 11.23 4.03
CA LEU A 116 13.09 10.17 5.05
C LEU A 116 13.97 10.52 6.27
N ALA A 117 14.96 11.40 6.08
CA ALA A 117 15.89 11.80 7.14
C ALA A 117 15.21 12.64 8.23
N ASP A 118 14.37 13.60 7.86
CA ASP A 118 13.76 14.58 8.77
C ASP A 118 12.23 14.61 8.70
N GLY A 119 11.62 14.03 7.67
CA GLY A 119 10.16 14.04 7.47
C GLY A 119 9.65 15.28 6.76
N GLU A 120 10.53 16.10 6.17
CA GLU A 120 10.09 17.25 5.38
C GLU A 120 9.24 16.79 4.20
N GLU A 121 8.07 17.43 4.02
CA GLU A 121 7.12 17.09 2.97
C GLU A 121 7.00 18.21 1.93
N GLN A 122 6.86 17.84 0.66
CA GLN A 122 6.55 18.74 -0.43
C GLN A 122 5.36 18.19 -1.21
N ILE A 123 4.37 19.04 -1.46
CA ILE A 123 3.16 18.69 -2.21
C ILE A 123 3.20 19.34 -3.59
N PHE A 124 2.79 18.58 -4.61
CA PHE A 124 2.64 19.01 -6.00
C PHE A 124 1.21 18.72 -6.47
N ARG A 125 0.46 19.77 -6.85
CA ARG A 125 -0.91 19.67 -7.35
C ARG A 125 -0.93 19.60 -8.87
N GLY A 126 -1.99 19.04 -9.44
CA GLY A 126 -2.16 18.97 -10.90
C GLY A 126 -1.20 18.00 -11.59
N ILE A 127 -0.65 17.03 -10.85
CA ILE A 127 0.30 16.04 -11.38
C ILE A 127 -0.43 14.72 -11.62
N GLU A 128 -0.32 14.22 -12.84
CA GLU A 128 -0.90 12.95 -13.29
C GLU A 128 0.02 11.75 -13.02
N SER A 129 1.34 11.95 -13.13
CA SER A 129 2.33 10.90 -12.89
C SER A 129 3.68 11.49 -12.51
N PHE A 130 4.53 10.67 -11.90
CA PHE A 130 5.85 11.08 -11.44
C PHE A 130 6.87 9.97 -11.62
N THR A 131 8.15 10.33 -11.69
CA THR A 131 9.25 9.37 -11.68
C THR A 131 10.54 10.02 -11.20
N PHE A 132 11.35 9.28 -10.44
CA PHE A 132 12.69 9.70 -10.11
C PHE A 132 13.64 9.49 -11.30
N THR A 133 14.51 10.45 -11.53
CA THR A 133 15.73 10.22 -12.32
C THR A 133 16.61 9.18 -11.63
N SER A 134 17.30 8.34 -12.40
CA SER A 134 18.09 7.24 -11.82
C SER A 134 19.28 7.70 -10.98
N ASP A 135 19.75 8.94 -11.16
CA ASP A 135 20.77 9.55 -10.30
C ASP A 135 20.21 10.18 -9.01
N SER A 136 18.89 10.10 -8.81
CA SER A 136 18.16 10.64 -7.64
C SER A 136 18.35 12.14 -7.41
N LYS A 137 18.66 12.93 -8.46
CA LYS A 137 18.76 14.40 -8.31
C LYS A 137 17.46 15.11 -8.63
N CYS A 138 16.65 14.56 -9.52
CA CYS A 138 15.41 15.17 -9.98
C CYS A 138 14.22 14.22 -9.82
N LEU A 139 13.09 14.78 -9.39
CA LEU A 139 11.76 14.19 -9.53
C LEU A 139 11.07 14.83 -10.75
N ILE A 140 10.69 14.02 -11.73
CA ILE A 140 9.95 14.46 -12.91
C ILE A 140 8.47 14.30 -12.59
N LEU A 141 7.72 15.39 -12.71
CA LEU A 141 6.30 15.46 -12.43
C LEU A 141 5.58 15.83 -13.73
N LYS A 142 4.76 14.93 -14.26
CA LYS A 142 3.98 15.15 -15.47
C LYS A 142 2.56 15.54 -15.09
N GLY A 143 2.09 16.66 -15.62
CA GLY A 143 0.73 17.13 -15.50
C GLY A 143 0.22 17.70 -16.83
N LYS A 144 -0.82 18.52 -16.72
CA LYS A 144 -1.38 19.28 -17.84
C LYS A 144 -1.54 20.74 -17.44
N ASN A 145 -1.35 21.63 -18.42
CA ASN A 145 -1.61 23.05 -18.23
C ASN A 145 -3.10 23.39 -18.44
N ALA A 146 -3.46 24.66 -18.24
CA ALA A 146 -4.84 25.13 -18.40
C ALA A 146 -5.43 24.93 -19.83
N GLY A 147 -4.57 24.74 -20.83
CA GLY A 147 -4.96 24.44 -22.22
C GLY A 147 -4.98 22.95 -22.54
N ASP A 148 -4.95 22.07 -21.54
CA ASP A 148 -4.93 20.59 -21.66
C ASP A 148 -3.66 20.02 -22.32
N ALA A 149 -2.64 20.85 -22.60
CA ALA A 149 -1.37 20.39 -23.15
C ALA A 149 -0.48 19.81 -22.03
N VAL A 150 0.34 18.79 -22.38
CA VAL A 150 1.22 18.14 -21.41
C VAL A 150 2.30 19.13 -20.93
N GLU A 151 2.58 19.06 -19.64
CA GLU A 151 3.55 19.89 -18.94
C GLU A 151 4.41 19.03 -18.01
N LEU A 152 5.71 19.28 -17.99
CA LEU A 152 6.67 18.64 -17.10
C LEU A 152 7.25 19.65 -16.12
N ASN A 153 7.21 19.29 -14.85
CA ASN A 153 7.94 19.96 -13.78
C ASN A 153 9.12 19.09 -13.36
N LEU A 154 10.33 19.56 -13.60
CA LEU A 154 11.57 18.93 -13.14
C LEU A 154 11.95 19.54 -11.80
N TYR A 155 11.67 18.82 -10.71
CA TYR A 155 11.99 19.24 -9.35
C TYR A 155 13.38 18.76 -8.94
N ASP A 156 14.32 19.68 -8.75
CA ASP A 156 15.65 19.42 -8.19
C ASP A 156 15.51 19.16 -6.67
N LEU A 157 15.81 17.94 -6.25
CA LEU A 157 15.59 17.44 -4.88
C LEU A 157 16.50 18.13 -3.85
N GLU A 158 17.69 18.58 -4.25
CA GLU A 158 18.64 19.23 -3.34
C GLU A 158 18.43 20.73 -3.28
N LYS A 159 18.25 21.37 -4.44
CA LYS A 159 18.07 22.81 -4.54
C LYS A 159 16.64 23.26 -4.26
N LYS A 160 15.68 22.32 -4.25
CA LYS A 160 14.23 22.56 -4.09
C LYS A 160 13.69 23.56 -5.11
N ARG A 161 14.12 23.41 -6.37
CA ARG A 161 13.75 24.30 -7.49
C ARG A 161 13.05 23.52 -8.57
N ILE A 162 12.08 24.16 -9.22
CA ILE A 162 11.34 23.58 -10.34
C ILE A 162 11.82 24.24 -11.63
N LYS A 163 12.12 23.41 -12.64
CA LYS A 163 12.18 23.84 -14.03
C LYS A 163 10.95 23.30 -14.77
N ASN A 164 10.22 24.18 -15.41
CA ASN A 164 9.03 23.84 -16.16
C ASN A 164 9.32 23.67 -17.67
N ILE A 165 8.67 22.70 -18.29
CA ILE A 165 8.65 22.47 -19.74
C ILE A 165 7.20 22.22 -20.14
N ALA A 166 6.55 23.22 -20.75
CA ALA A 166 5.14 23.17 -21.13
C ALA A 166 4.94 22.95 -22.63
N ASN A 167 3.71 22.61 -23.00
CA ASN A 167 3.25 22.44 -24.39
C ASN A 167 4.05 21.37 -25.15
N ILE A 168 4.22 20.20 -24.53
CA ILE A 168 4.83 19.03 -25.18
C ILE A 168 3.75 18.02 -25.55
N GLN A 169 4.03 17.12 -26.50
CA GLN A 169 3.15 16.00 -26.83
C GLN A 169 3.53 14.75 -26.03
N GLU A 170 4.81 14.36 -26.09
CA GLU A 170 5.33 13.18 -25.42
C GLU A 170 6.72 13.46 -24.82
N TYR A 171 7.13 12.61 -23.86
CA TYR A 171 8.48 12.63 -23.33
C TYR A 171 8.98 11.22 -23.00
N THR A 172 10.30 11.08 -22.96
CA THR A 172 10.97 9.91 -22.41
C THR A 172 12.26 10.30 -21.69
N VAL A 173 12.61 9.52 -20.68
CA VAL A 173 13.82 9.70 -19.90
C VAL A 173 14.80 8.63 -20.31
N ASP A 174 16.05 9.00 -20.55
CA ASP A 174 17.07 8.02 -20.85
C ASP A 174 17.29 7.07 -19.65
N PRO A 175 17.74 5.81 -19.86
CA PRO A 175 17.92 4.85 -18.76
C PRO A 175 18.91 5.29 -17.67
N THR A 176 19.82 6.23 -17.98
CA THR A 176 20.77 6.83 -17.02
C THR A 176 20.21 8.05 -16.31
N GLY A 177 18.99 8.50 -16.64
CA GLY A 177 18.28 9.60 -15.98
C GLY A 177 18.89 10.98 -16.22
N LYS A 178 19.88 11.07 -17.13
CA LYS A 178 20.67 12.27 -17.41
C LYS A 178 20.04 13.15 -18.49
N TYR A 179 19.33 12.54 -19.42
CA TYR A 179 18.74 13.19 -20.57
C TYR A 179 17.23 12.92 -20.63
N LEU A 180 16.53 13.94 -21.09
CA LEU A 180 15.10 13.91 -21.37
C LEU A 180 14.92 14.27 -22.85
N ALA A 181 14.19 13.44 -23.58
CA ALA A 181 13.72 13.78 -24.93
C ALA A 181 12.22 14.09 -24.86
N TYR A 182 11.77 15.08 -25.62
CA TYR A 182 10.37 15.44 -25.72
C TYR A 182 10.03 15.98 -27.11
N THR A 183 8.76 15.90 -27.48
CA THR A 183 8.23 16.42 -28.75
C THR A 183 7.33 17.63 -28.51
N LEU A 184 7.25 18.53 -29.49
CA LEU A 184 6.40 19.72 -29.50
C LEU A 184 5.25 19.52 -30.48
#